data_AF-A0A7D7VB79-F1
#
_entry.id   AF-A0A7D7VB79-F1
#
_cell.length_a   1.000
_cell.length_b   1.000
_cell.length_c   1.000
_cell.angle_alpha   90.00
_cell.angle_beta   90.00
_cell.angle_gamma   90.00
#
_symmetry.space_group_name_H-M   'P 1'
#
loop_
_entity.id
_entity.type
_entity.pdbx_description
1 polymer ?
#
loop_
_entity_poly.entity_id
_entity_poly.type
_entity_poly.pdbx_seq_one_letter_code
_entity_poly.pdbx_strand_id
1 'polypeptide(L)'
;MLTDWTKDDGDEDSKFWNWMEQDKENYNKKHPRKLERPKNKKKKVIIFGIIGLTLMVTVFGMLSNEDEFGSEKYFYIPDYRLNKSPLFCIQDFSDPFFPGINTVMIEKTASAIENWGIELERYTETDGVWNFEFKTIPANSIFADFGCDTTIAFAQIPPVGQEIVRGETALSNYGFSDVMIFYLDPISRDKIDSNIDLVIAHEIGHVLGLDHPLFEEMNDGLPYYLDNDDIFYSRSIMVTPEVYPFLPSETIYTVTDYDVRAVVNLYGGGISNTPIFFGYLNYIIVISILLGLVYFVNKKIP
;
A
#
# COMPACT_ATOMS: atom_id res chain seq x y z
N MET A 1 -4.69 -16.28 -105.49
CA MET A 1 -3.68 -16.94 -104.64
C MET A 1 -3.77 -16.30 -103.27
N LEU A 2 -4.29 -17.03 -102.30
CA LEU A 2 -4.31 -16.65 -100.88
C LEU A 2 -2.88 -16.78 -100.35
N THR A 3 -2.32 -15.71 -99.82
CA THR A 3 -1.09 -15.76 -99.03
C THR A 3 -1.41 -16.40 -97.69
N ASP A 4 -0.69 -17.48 -97.40
CA ASP A 4 -0.76 -18.29 -96.20
C ASP A 4 -0.09 -17.53 -95.04
N TRP A 5 -0.88 -17.11 -94.04
CA TRP A 5 -0.43 -16.37 -92.85
C TRP A 5 0.05 -17.29 -91.72
N THR A 6 0.32 -18.57 -91.99
CA THR A 6 0.74 -19.55 -90.97
C THR A 6 2.23 -19.90 -91.00
N LYS A 7 3.06 -19.12 -91.72
CA LYS A 7 4.52 -19.23 -91.58
C LYS A 7 5.01 -18.37 -90.41
N ASP A 8 5.12 -19.07 -89.30
CA ASP A 8 5.75 -18.70 -88.05
C ASP A 8 7.27 -18.55 -88.27
N ASP A 9 7.71 -17.37 -88.72
CA ASP A 9 9.12 -16.99 -88.71
C ASP A 9 9.45 -16.51 -87.29
N GLY A 10 9.93 -17.43 -86.45
CA GLY A 10 10.26 -17.23 -85.03
C GLY A 10 11.37 -16.21 -84.70
N ASP A 11 11.61 -15.24 -85.58
CA ASP A 11 12.58 -14.14 -85.44
C ASP A 11 11.91 -12.74 -85.43
N GLU A 12 10.58 -12.63 -85.56
CA GLU A 12 9.89 -11.34 -85.44
C GLU A 12 9.58 -10.97 -83.98
N ASP A 13 9.22 -11.94 -83.14
CA ASP A 13 9.00 -11.71 -81.70
C ASP A 13 10.28 -11.22 -81.00
N SER A 14 11.43 -11.78 -81.36
CA SER A 14 12.74 -11.39 -80.79
C SER A 14 13.06 -9.91 -81.07
N LYS A 15 12.72 -9.42 -82.28
CA LYS A 15 12.90 -8.03 -82.69
C LYS A 15 11.93 -7.09 -81.98
N PHE A 16 10.69 -7.52 -81.79
CA PHE A 16 9.70 -6.74 -81.05
C PHE A 16 10.11 -6.55 -79.58
N TRP A 17 10.53 -7.62 -78.90
CA TRP A 17 10.99 -7.55 -77.51
C TRP A 17 12.25 -6.70 -77.35
N ASN A 18 13.24 -6.86 -78.23
CA ASN A 18 14.47 -6.05 -78.21
C ASN A 18 14.19 -4.56 -78.45
N TRP A 19 13.27 -4.23 -79.37
CA TRP A 19 12.85 -2.85 -79.61
C TRP A 19 12.16 -2.26 -78.38
N MET A 20 11.25 -3.02 -77.75
CA MET A 20 10.52 -2.57 -76.56
C MET A 20 11.44 -2.33 -75.37
N GLU A 21 12.48 -3.15 -75.21
CA GLU A 21 13.44 -3.03 -74.11
C GLU A 21 14.39 -1.83 -74.31
N GLN A 22 14.84 -1.58 -75.55
CA GLN A 22 15.58 -0.36 -75.89
C GLN A 22 14.73 0.90 -75.72
N ASP A 23 13.46 0.88 -76.12
CA ASP A 23 12.58 2.04 -75.96
C ASP A 23 12.31 2.34 -74.48
N LYS A 24 12.14 1.30 -73.66
CA LYS A 24 12.04 1.41 -72.20
C LYS A 24 13.30 2.01 -71.56
N GLU A 25 14.49 1.61 -71.98
CA GLU A 25 15.75 2.21 -71.50
C GLU A 25 15.87 3.69 -71.91
N ASN A 26 15.55 4.02 -73.16
CA ASN A 26 15.58 5.40 -73.66
C ASN A 26 14.55 6.29 -72.94
N TYR A 27 13.34 5.77 -72.70
CA TYR A 27 12.31 6.45 -71.92
C TYR A 27 12.77 6.74 -70.49
N ASN A 28 13.39 5.75 -69.82
CA ASN A 28 13.91 5.89 -68.46
C ASN A 28 15.09 6.87 -68.35
N LYS A 29 15.98 6.94 -69.37
CA LYS A 29 17.05 7.95 -69.43
C LYS A 29 16.50 9.37 -69.59
N LYS A 30 15.42 9.54 -70.35
CA LYS A 30 14.82 10.84 -70.63
C LYS A 30 13.89 11.32 -69.50
N HIS A 31 13.38 10.40 -68.69
CA HIS A 31 12.48 10.66 -67.56
C HIS A 31 12.96 9.92 -66.31
N PRO A 32 14.09 10.34 -65.68
CA PRO A 32 14.56 9.73 -64.46
C PRO A 32 13.47 9.86 -63.40
N ARG A 33 12.81 8.73 -63.06
CA ARG A 33 11.82 8.70 -61.99
C ARG A 33 12.53 9.17 -60.73
N LYS A 34 12.14 10.33 -60.21
CA LYS A 34 12.59 10.81 -58.89
C LYS A 34 12.30 9.68 -57.91
N LEU A 35 13.34 9.02 -57.42
CA LEU A 35 13.27 8.10 -56.29
C LEU A 35 12.58 8.86 -55.15
N GLU A 36 11.33 8.51 -54.87
CA GLU A 36 10.65 8.98 -53.67
C GLU A 36 11.51 8.55 -52.49
N ARG A 37 12.18 9.53 -51.87
CA ARG A 37 12.89 9.29 -50.62
C ARG A 37 11.89 8.63 -49.67
N PRO A 38 12.23 7.49 -49.04
CA PRO A 38 11.32 6.81 -48.14
C PRO A 38 10.89 7.80 -47.04
N LYS A 39 9.65 8.30 -47.15
CA LYS A 39 9.07 9.17 -46.13
C LYS A 39 9.13 8.41 -44.82
N ASN A 40 9.68 9.06 -43.80
CA ASN A 40 9.97 8.60 -42.44
C ASN A 40 8.78 7.90 -41.73
N LYS A 41 8.32 6.73 -42.21
CA LYS A 41 7.26 5.94 -41.57
C LYS A 41 7.67 5.52 -40.16
N LYS A 42 8.95 5.22 -39.94
CA LYS A 42 9.51 4.93 -38.62
C LYS A 42 9.41 6.11 -37.63
N LYS A 43 9.55 7.37 -38.07
CA LYS A 43 9.41 8.54 -37.17
C LYS A 43 7.97 8.75 -36.72
N LYS A 44 6.99 8.54 -37.61
CA LYS A 44 5.57 8.65 -37.23
C LYS A 44 5.17 7.60 -36.19
N VAL A 45 5.60 6.35 -36.37
CA VAL A 45 5.28 5.26 -35.42
C VAL A 45 5.85 5.54 -34.02
N ILE A 46 7.08 6.06 -33.92
CA ILE A 46 7.68 6.38 -32.61
C ILE A 46 6.93 7.53 -31.93
N ILE A 47 6.59 8.59 -32.67
CA ILE A 47 5.85 9.75 -32.11
C ILE A 47 4.46 9.33 -31.63
N PHE A 48 3.73 8.52 -32.42
CA PHE A 48 2.43 7.99 -32.02
C PHE A 48 2.53 7.05 -30.82
N GLY A 49 3.61 6.25 -30.71
CA GLY A 49 3.87 5.42 -29.54
C GLY A 49 4.10 6.22 -28.26
N ILE A 50 4.88 7.30 -28.32
CA ILE A 50 5.12 8.19 -27.16
C ILE A 50 3.82 8.91 -26.77
N ILE A 51 3.09 9.46 -27.73
CA ILE A 51 1.80 10.13 -27.46
C ILE A 51 0.82 9.13 -26.85
N GLY A 52 0.73 7.91 -27.38
CA GLY A 52 -0.13 6.85 -26.83
C GLY A 52 0.24 6.45 -25.40
N LEU A 53 1.54 6.31 -25.11
CA LEU A 53 2.02 6.00 -23.76
C LEU A 53 1.73 7.17 -22.79
N THR A 54 1.94 8.40 -23.23
CA THR A 54 1.67 9.59 -22.41
C THR A 54 0.17 9.71 -22.14
N LEU A 55 -0.66 9.51 -23.18
CA LEU A 55 -2.11 9.54 -23.05
C LEU A 55 -2.60 8.45 -22.11
N MET A 56 -2.04 7.23 -22.22
CA MET A 56 -2.38 6.11 -21.35
C MET A 56 -1.98 6.39 -19.90
N VAL A 57 -0.80 6.98 -19.64
CA VAL A 57 -0.40 7.39 -18.28
C VAL A 57 -1.28 8.51 -17.73
N THR A 58 -1.64 9.52 -18.54
CA THR A 58 -2.58 10.56 -18.10
C THR A 58 -3.99 10.02 -17.90
N VAL A 59 -4.45 9.08 -18.74
CA VAL A 59 -5.76 8.45 -18.58
C VAL A 59 -5.76 7.54 -17.36
N PHE A 60 -4.69 6.80 -17.07
CA PHE A 60 -4.56 6.04 -15.82
C PHE A 60 -4.43 6.95 -14.59
N GLY A 61 -3.78 8.11 -14.71
CA GLY A 61 -3.71 9.10 -13.63
C GLY A 61 -4.98 9.94 -13.45
N MET A 62 -5.85 10.01 -14.46
CA MET A 62 -7.15 10.69 -14.40
C MET A 62 -8.32 9.73 -14.13
N LEU A 63 -8.19 8.44 -14.49
CA LEU A 63 -9.13 7.36 -14.18
C LEU A 63 -8.71 6.56 -12.94
N SER A 64 -7.55 6.83 -12.34
CA SER A 64 -7.34 6.53 -10.92
C SER A 64 -8.26 7.46 -10.15
N ASN A 65 -9.53 7.05 -10.10
CA ASN A 65 -10.62 7.72 -9.43
C ASN A 65 -10.15 8.25 -8.07
N GLU A 66 -10.13 9.57 -7.94
CA GLU A 66 -10.22 10.23 -6.64
C GLU A 66 -11.62 10.02 -6.00
N ASP A 67 -12.56 9.40 -6.72
CA ASP A 67 -13.99 9.43 -6.40
C ASP A 67 -14.58 8.22 -5.65
N GLU A 68 -13.79 7.23 -5.22
CA GLU A 68 -14.30 6.19 -4.30
C GLU A 68 -13.70 6.29 -2.88
N PHE A 69 -12.62 7.05 -2.69
CA PHE A 69 -11.89 7.10 -1.41
C PHE A 69 -11.38 8.50 -1.01
N GLY A 70 -11.72 9.56 -1.75
CA GLY A 70 -11.22 10.94 -1.56
C GLY A 70 -11.64 11.68 -0.29
N SER A 71 -12.26 11.01 0.69
CA SER A 71 -12.65 11.62 1.99
C SER A 71 -12.19 10.85 3.22
N GLU A 72 -11.50 9.71 3.07
CA GLU A 72 -10.94 9.00 4.23
C GLU A 72 -9.69 9.75 4.70
N LYS A 73 -9.86 10.75 5.55
CA LYS A 73 -8.77 11.26 6.39
C LYS A 73 -8.29 10.12 7.27
N TYR A 74 -7.26 9.43 6.81
CA TYR A 74 -6.60 8.44 7.65
C TYR A 74 -6.04 9.11 8.90
N PHE A 75 -6.16 8.41 10.01
CA PHE A 75 -5.90 8.93 11.33
C PHE A 75 -4.55 8.36 11.79
N TYR A 76 -3.52 9.16 11.54
CA TYR A 76 -2.15 8.79 11.85
C TYR A 76 -1.64 9.66 12.96
N ILE A 77 -0.83 9.07 13.83
CA ILE A 77 -0.09 9.84 14.81
C ILE A 77 0.96 10.66 14.03
N PRO A 78 0.88 12.00 14.04
CA PRO A 78 1.80 12.83 13.27
C PRO A 78 3.25 12.55 13.65
N ASP A 79 4.13 12.55 12.66
CA ASP A 79 5.58 12.37 12.83
C ASP A 79 6.05 11.04 13.44
N TYR A 80 5.15 10.07 13.67
CA TYR A 80 5.50 8.72 14.12
C TYR A 80 5.38 7.71 12.98
N ARG A 81 6.46 6.96 12.73
CA ARG A 81 6.47 5.80 11.82
C ARG A 81 7.49 4.77 12.28
N LEU A 82 7.10 3.51 12.19
CA LEU A 82 8.03 2.39 12.29
C LEU A 82 8.99 2.40 11.09
N ASN A 83 10.28 2.18 11.34
CA ASN A 83 11.33 2.12 10.32
C ASN A 83 11.76 0.68 9.99
N LYS A 84 11.21 -0.30 10.70
CA LYS A 84 11.36 -1.74 10.53
C LYS A 84 10.19 -2.46 11.20
N SER A 85 10.00 -3.75 10.91
CA SER A 85 9.11 -4.60 11.69
C SER A 85 9.49 -4.55 13.17
N PRO A 86 8.55 -4.22 14.07
CA PRO A 86 8.84 -4.06 15.49
C PRO A 86 9.04 -5.42 16.17
N LEU A 87 10.04 -5.48 17.06
CA LEU A 87 10.14 -6.53 18.07
C LEU A 87 9.36 -6.11 19.32
N PHE A 88 8.27 -6.83 19.61
CA PHE A 88 7.47 -6.66 20.82
C PHE A 88 8.07 -7.43 22.00
N CYS A 89 8.32 -6.74 23.11
CA CYS A 89 8.78 -7.34 24.34
C CYS A 89 7.71 -7.25 25.41
N ILE A 90 7.18 -8.40 25.79
CA ILE A 90 6.14 -8.51 26.81
C ILE A 90 6.81 -8.81 28.15
N GLN A 91 6.66 -7.92 29.12
CA GLN A 91 7.26 -8.11 30.44
C GLN A 91 6.44 -9.10 31.26
N ASP A 92 7.11 -10.17 31.72
CA ASP A 92 6.57 -11.11 32.69
C ASP A 92 6.22 -10.38 33.99
N PHE A 93 5.15 -10.78 34.66
CA PHE A 93 4.76 -10.20 35.95
C PHE A 93 4.11 -11.24 36.86
N SER A 94 3.92 -10.87 38.12
CA SER A 94 3.24 -11.71 39.09
C SER A 94 2.19 -10.90 39.83
N ASP A 95 0.97 -11.43 39.87
CA ASP A 95 -0.11 -10.90 40.69
C ASP A 95 -0.53 -11.96 41.72
N PRO A 96 -0.35 -11.72 43.03
CA PRO A 96 -0.75 -12.66 44.06
C PRO A 96 -2.27 -12.81 44.21
N PHE A 97 -3.07 -11.84 43.75
CA PHE A 97 -4.53 -11.86 43.83
C PHE A 97 -5.18 -12.56 42.64
N PHE A 98 -4.50 -12.58 41.49
CA PHE A 98 -4.96 -13.25 40.27
C PHE A 98 -3.92 -14.26 39.75
N PRO A 99 -3.75 -15.42 40.41
CA PRO A 99 -2.80 -16.43 39.97
C PRO A 99 -3.05 -16.86 38.52
N GLY A 100 -2.02 -16.83 37.69
CA GLY A 100 -2.10 -17.20 36.28
C GLY A 100 -2.49 -16.06 35.33
N ILE A 101 -2.80 -14.86 35.84
CA ILE A 101 -3.13 -13.71 34.99
C ILE A 101 -1.99 -13.38 34.00
N ASN A 102 -0.74 -13.55 34.42
CA ASN A 102 0.41 -13.30 33.56
C ASN A 102 0.39 -14.15 32.28
N THR A 103 0.13 -15.45 32.41
CA THR A 103 0.00 -16.34 31.25
C THR A 103 -1.14 -15.90 30.33
N VAL A 104 -2.30 -15.58 30.90
CA VAL A 104 -3.47 -15.11 30.14
C VAL A 104 -3.15 -13.82 29.37
N MET A 105 -2.53 -12.83 30.02
CA MET A 105 -2.20 -11.55 29.40
C MET A 105 -1.14 -11.68 28.31
N ILE A 106 -0.11 -12.51 28.51
CA ILE A 106 0.90 -12.81 27.49
C ILE A 106 0.26 -13.51 26.29
N GLU A 107 -0.57 -14.53 26.50
CA GLU A 107 -1.23 -15.27 25.41
C GLU A 107 -2.17 -14.37 24.59
N LYS A 108 -2.97 -13.54 25.26
CA LYS A 108 -3.86 -12.57 24.58
C LYS A 108 -3.07 -11.53 23.78
N THR A 109 -1.97 -11.04 24.34
CA THR A 109 -1.09 -10.08 23.65
C THR A 109 -0.42 -10.70 22.43
N ALA A 110 0.13 -11.90 22.58
CA ALA A 110 0.71 -12.65 21.46
C ALA A 110 -0.31 -12.89 20.34
N SER A 111 -1.52 -13.33 20.70
CA SER A 111 -2.60 -13.55 19.74
C SER A 111 -3.03 -12.25 19.03
N ALA A 112 -3.10 -11.13 19.72
CA ALA A 112 -3.45 -9.85 19.12
C ALA A 112 -2.37 -9.36 18.13
N ILE A 113 -1.08 -9.52 18.47
CA ILE A 113 0.05 -9.20 17.57
C ILE A 113 -0.03 -10.07 16.31
N GLU A 114 -0.24 -11.38 16.48
CA GLU A 114 -0.38 -12.33 15.37
C GLU A 114 -1.59 -11.97 14.48
N ASN A 115 -2.74 -11.67 15.07
CA ASN A 115 -3.95 -11.30 14.33
C ASN A 115 -3.74 -10.04 13.48
N TRP A 116 -3.07 -9.01 14.01
CA TRP A 116 -2.70 -7.84 13.23
C TRP A 116 -1.82 -8.20 12.02
N GLY A 117 -0.82 -9.06 12.22
CA GLY A 117 0.03 -9.55 11.13
C GLY A 117 -0.76 -10.28 10.04
N ILE A 118 -1.64 -11.22 10.45
CA ILE A 118 -2.49 -11.99 9.54
C ILE A 118 -3.42 -11.09 8.73
N GLU A 119 -4.09 -10.13 9.37
CA GLU A 119 -5.01 -9.23 8.68
C GLU A 119 -4.30 -8.32 7.67
N LEU A 120 -3.10 -7.84 8.01
CA LEU A 120 -2.26 -7.07 7.10
C LEU A 120 -1.80 -7.90 5.89
N GLU A 121 -1.30 -9.12 6.11
CA GLU A 121 -0.89 -10.03 5.03
C GLU A 121 -2.06 -10.41 4.12
N ARG A 122 -3.22 -10.70 4.72
CA ARG A 122 -4.46 -10.99 3.99
C ARG A 122 -4.84 -9.83 3.08
N TYR A 123 -4.78 -8.59 3.59
CA TYR A 123 -5.15 -7.40 2.83
C TYR A 123 -4.16 -7.05 1.72
N THR A 124 -2.86 -7.21 1.97
CA THR A 124 -1.81 -6.88 0.98
C THR A 124 -1.50 -8.01 0.00
N GLU A 125 -2.10 -9.20 0.18
CA GLU A 125 -1.81 -10.41 -0.59
C GLU A 125 -0.31 -10.77 -0.57
N THR A 126 0.33 -10.63 0.59
CA THR A 126 1.76 -10.90 0.81
C THR A 126 1.98 -12.03 1.81
N ASP A 127 3.16 -12.65 1.80
CA ASP A 127 3.56 -13.69 2.75
C ASP A 127 4.92 -13.33 3.37
N GLY A 128 4.98 -13.27 4.70
CA GLY A 128 6.17 -12.98 5.50
C GLY A 128 6.62 -11.52 5.50
N VAL A 129 5.79 -10.60 4.97
CA VAL A 129 6.13 -9.18 4.89
C VAL A 129 5.75 -8.43 6.16
N TRP A 130 4.60 -8.77 6.76
CA TRP A 130 4.13 -8.20 8.02
C TRP A 130 4.45 -9.13 9.19
N ASN A 131 5.71 -9.54 9.27
CA ASN A 131 6.17 -10.44 10.32
C ASN A 131 6.50 -9.63 11.59
N PHE A 132 5.61 -9.71 12.59
CA PHE A 132 5.80 -9.11 13.90
C PHE A 132 6.38 -10.14 14.86
N GLU A 133 7.59 -9.87 15.35
CA GLU A 133 8.22 -10.75 16.32
C GLU A 133 7.82 -10.32 17.73
N PHE A 134 7.59 -11.29 18.61
CA PHE A 134 7.42 -11.01 20.03
C PHE A 134 8.26 -11.97 20.89
N LYS A 135 8.62 -11.50 22.09
CA LYS A 135 9.23 -12.34 23.13
C LYS A 135 8.82 -11.88 24.51
N THR A 136 8.84 -12.82 25.45
CA THR A 136 8.65 -12.52 26.87
C THR A 136 10.01 -12.20 27.51
N ILE A 137 10.04 -11.18 28.36
CA ILE A 137 11.22 -10.80 29.14
C ILE A 137 10.94 -10.87 30.64
N PRO A 138 11.95 -11.09 31.50
CA PRO A 138 11.73 -11.21 32.95
C PRO A 138 11.19 -9.92 33.61
N ALA A 139 10.40 -10.05 34.68
CA ALA A 139 9.74 -8.95 35.40
C ALA A 139 10.65 -7.80 35.90
N ASN A 140 11.95 -8.05 36.05
CA ASN A 140 12.92 -7.07 36.55
C ASN A 140 14.01 -6.73 35.53
N SER A 141 13.76 -7.02 34.26
CA SER A 141 14.69 -6.71 33.18
C SER A 141 14.57 -5.26 32.71
N ILE A 142 15.67 -4.73 32.17
CA ILE A 142 15.70 -3.43 31.50
C ILE A 142 15.44 -3.69 30.02
N PHE A 143 14.39 -3.10 29.45
CA PHE A 143 13.97 -3.32 28.06
C PHE A 143 15.09 -3.08 27.04
N ALA A 144 15.95 -2.09 27.30
CA ALA A 144 17.09 -1.76 26.44
C ALA A 144 18.06 -2.94 26.22
N ASP A 145 18.19 -3.84 27.19
CA ASP A 145 19.11 -5.00 27.12
C ASP A 145 18.63 -6.05 26.11
N PHE A 146 17.37 -5.95 25.67
CA PHE A 146 16.71 -6.93 24.81
C PHE A 146 16.50 -6.41 23.39
N GLY A 147 16.89 -5.16 23.08
CA GLY A 147 16.75 -4.58 21.76
C GLY A 147 15.29 -4.47 21.29
N CYS A 148 14.38 -4.28 22.23
CA CYS A 148 12.94 -4.14 21.97
C CYS A 148 12.64 -2.84 21.22
N ASP A 149 11.77 -2.91 20.24
CA ASP A 149 11.19 -1.71 19.61
C ASP A 149 9.94 -1.27 20.36
N THR A 150 9.15 -2.25 20.82
CA THR A 150 7.96 -2.01 21.63
C THR A 150 8.06 -2.77 22.94
N THR A 151 7.73 -2.11 24.04
CA THR A 151 7.60 -2.71 25.36
C THR A 151 6.13 -2.79 25.73
N ILE A 152 5.71 -3.92 26.32
CA ILE A 152 4.35 -4.10 26.83
C ILE A 152 4.45 -4.58 28.27
N ALA A 153 3.90 -3.78 29.19
CA ALA A 153 3.81 -4.07 30.61
C ALA A 153 2.35 -4.07 31.07
N PHE A 154 2.11 -4.70 32.22
CA PHE A 154 0.77 -4.88 32.77
C PHE A 154 0.68 -4.35 34.19
N ALA A 155 -0.42 -3.67 34.48
CA ALA A 155 -0.76 -3.21 35.82
C ALA A 155 -2.24 -3.50 36.11
N GLN A 156 -2.61 -3.60 37.39
CA GLN A 156 -4.00 -3.87 37.77
C GLN A 156 -4.93 -2.74 37.32
N ILE A 157 -4.60 -1.51 37.68
CA ILE A 157 -5.38 -0.30 37.45
C ILE A 157 -4.45 0.92 37.28
N PRO A 158 -4.92 2.02 36.66
CA PRO A 158 -4.17 3.26 36.61
C PRO A 158 -3.80 3.78 38.01
N PRO A 159 -2.62 4.42 38.16
CA PRO A 159 -2.23 5.16 39.35
C PRO A 159 -3.31 6.12 39.86
N VAL A 160 -3.38 6.27 41.18
CA VAL A 160 -4.34 7.16 41.83
C VAL A 160 -4.12 8.61 41.38
N GLY A 161 -5.19 9.26 40.91
CA GLY A 161 -5.17 10.65 40.46
C GLY A 161 -4.96 10.83 38.96
N GLN A 162 -4.79 9.73 38.20
CA GLN A 162 -4.85 9.75 36.74
C GLN A 162 -6.28 9.49 36.23
N GLU A 163 -6.49 9.83 34.96
CA GLU A 163 -7.73 9.54 34.26
C GLU A 163 -7.95 8.01 34.18
N ILE A 164 -9.21 7.59 34.18
CA ILE A 164 -9.54 6.17 34.07
C ILE A 164 -9.34 5.76 32.62
N VAL A 165 -8.19 5.19 32.33
CA VAL A 165 -7.83 4.60 31.04
C VAL A 165 -7.60 3.10 31.20
N ARG A 166 -7.81 2.35 30.12
CA ARG A 166 -7.62 0.89 30.10
C ARG A 166 -6.25 0.48 29.53
N GLY A 167 -5.66 1.35 28.73
CA GLY A 167 -4.31 1.21 28.19
C GLY A 167 -3.70 2.59 27.96
N GLU A 168 -2.38 2.63 27.92
CA GLU A 168 -1.61 3.81 27.55
C GLU A 168 -0.47 3.39 26.63
N THR A 169 -0.39 3.99 25.46
CA THR A 169 0.76 3.87 24.56
C THR A 169 1.53 5.18 24.52
N ALA A 170 2.79 5.14 24.97
CA ALA A 170 3.74 6.23 24.84
C ALA A 170 4.64 5.97 23.62
N LEU A 171 4.63 6.91 22.67
CA LEU A 171 5.41 6.81 21.43
C LEU A 171 6.61 7.74 21.45
N SER A 172 7.73 7.23 20.94
CA SER A 172 8.96 7.99 20.72
C SER A 172 9.17 8.23 19.23
N ASN A 173 9.63 9.43 18.86
CA ASN A 173 9.99 9.80 17.49
C ASN A 173 11.08 8.91 16.86
N TYR A 174 11.74 8.06 17.66
CA TYR A 174 12.76 7.11 17.20
C TYR A 174 12.18 5.71 16.88
N GLY A 175 10.86 5.55 16.89
CA GLY A 175 10.19 4.28 16.62
C GLY A 175 10.19 3.31 17.81
N PHE A 176 10.44 3.84 19.02
CA PHE A 176 10.24 3.07 20.25
C PHE A 176 8.85 3.35 20.82
N SER A 177 8.20 2.31 21.33
CA SER A 177 6.88 2.42 21.96
C SER A 177 6.88 1.74 23.32
N ASP A 178 6.28 2.38 24.31
CA ASP A 178 6.04 1.80 25.62
C ASP A 178 4.53 1.70 25.87
N VAL A 179 4.03 0.49 26.06
CA VAL A 179 2.61 0.19 26.27
C VAL A 179 2.39 -0.29 27.70
N MET A 180 1.47 0.35 28.40
CA MET A 180 0.96 -0.09 29.69
C MET A 180 -0.50 -0.54 29.54
N ILE A 181 -0.81 -1.77 29.93
CA ILE A 181 -2.17 -2.31 29.87
C ILE A 181 -2.71 -2.54 31.28
N PHE A 182 -3.86 -1.94 31.57
CA PHE A 182 -4.57 -2.10 32.83
C PHE A 182 -5.60 -3.21 32.72
N TYR A 183 -5.36 -4.35 33.37
CA TYR A 183 -6.13 -5.57 33.10
C TYR A 183 -7.34 -5.80 34.00
N LEU A 184 -7.55 -5.01 35.06
CA LEU A 184 -8.77 -5.11 35.86
C LEU A 184 -9.84 -4.13 35.37
N ASP A 185 -11.10 -4.55 35.51
CA ASP A 185 -12.26 -3.70 35.24
C ASP A 185 -12.14 -2.40 36.05
N PRO A 186 -12.18 -1.22 35.41
CA PRO A 186 -11.93 0.05 36.09
C PRO A 186 -12.97 0.40 37.16
N ILE A 187 -14.18 -0.19 37.05
CA ILE A 187 -15.31 0.04 37.95
C ILE A 187 -15.24 -0.93 39.13
N SER A 188 -15.18 -2.24 38.86
CA SER A 188 -15.25 -3.25 39.93
C SER A 188 -13.90 -3.55 40.57
N ARG A 189 -12.80 -3.44 39.80
CA ARG A 189 -11.39 -3.58 40.23
C ARG A 189 -11.06 -4.92 40.90
N ASP A 190 -11.90 -5.92 40.68
CA ASP A 190 -11.82 -7.24 41.33
C ASP A 190 -11.96 -8.40 40.31
N LYS A 191 -12.10 -8.07 39.03
CA LYS A 191 -12.17 -9.01 37.92
C LYS A 191 -11.40 -8.45 36.73
N ILE A 192 -10.97 -9.34 35.85
CA ILE A 192 -10.34 -8.96 34.57
C ILE A 192 -11.34 -8.14 33.75
N ASP A 193 -10.88 -7.08 33.08
CA ASP A 193 -11.72 -6.31 32.16
C ASP A 193 -12.26 -7.23 31.07
N SER A 194 -13.58 -7.27 30.89
CA SER A 194 -14.21 -8.09 29.84
C SER A 194 -13.83 -7.65 28.43
N ASN A 195 -13.33 -6.42 28.27
CA ASN A 195 -12.88 -5.84 27.02
C ASN A 195 -11.36 -5.93 26.83
N ILE A 196 -10.65 -6.74 27.62
CA ILE A 196 -9.19 -6.75 27.60
C ILE A 196 -8.59 -7.08 26.23
N ASP A 197 -9.24 -7.96 25.46
CA ASP A 197 -8.78 -8.29 24.09
C ASP A 197 -8.88 -7.09 23.14
N LEU A 198 -9.95 -6.30 23.27
CA LEU A 198 -10.09 -5.02 22.56
C LEU A 198 -8.94 -4.09 22.92
N VAL A 199 -8.71 -3.87 24.22
CA VAL A 199 -7.70 -2.92 24.70
C VAL A 199 -6.32 -3.29 24.17
N ILE A 200 -5.95 -4.57 24.26
CA ILE A 200 -4.68 -5.06 23.72
C ILE A 200 -4.56 -4.77 22.21
N ALA A 201 -5.59 -5.13 21.42
CA ALA A 201 -5.56 -4.92 19.97
C ALA A 201 -5.50 -3.44 19.60
N HIS A 202 -6.19 -2.59 20.36
CA HIS A 202 -6.20 -1.13 20.24
C HIS A 202 -4.81 -0.52 20.48
N GLU A 203 -4.16 -0.87 21.59
CA GLU A 203 -2.82 -0.37 21.91
C GLU A 203 -1.78 -0.84 20.86
N ILE A 204 -1.92 -2.06 20.33
CA ILE A 204 -1.08 -2.50 19.20
C ILE A 204 -1.32 -1.63 17.96
N GLY A 205 -2.56 -1.20 17.71
CA GLY A 205 -2.88 -0.24 16.65
C GLY A 205 -2.13 1.10 16.82
N HIS A 206 -2.06 1.61 18.05
CA HIS A 206 -1.24 2.80 18.38
C HIS A 206 0.24 2.58 18.09
N VAL A 207 0.80 1.41 18.45
CA VAL A 207 2.20 1.04 18.14
C VAL A 207 2.45 1.03 16.63
N LEU A 208 1.46 0.63 15.83
CA LEU A 208 1.50 0.68 14.37
C LEU A 208 1.31 2.11 13.82
N GLY A 209 1.08 3.11 14.66
CA GLY A 209 1.00 4.53 14.28
C GLY A 209 -0.42 5.01 13.96
N LEU A 210 -1.44 4.24 14.32
CA LEU A 210 -2.82 4.68 14.24
C LEU A 210 -3.18 5.57 15.43
N ASP A 211 -3.92 6.66 15.19
CA ASP A 211 -4.45 7.51 16.26
C ASP A 211 -5.90 7.10 16.62
N HIS A 212 -6.68 7.94 17.29
CA HIS A 212 -8.13 7.78 17.34
C HIS A 212 -8.78 8.48 16.13
N PRO A 213 -9.61 7.80 15.32
CA PRO A 213 -10.24 8.42 14.16
C PRO A 213 -11.28 9.46 14.58
N LEU A 214 -11.32 10.58 13.86
CA LEU A 214 -12.42 11.55 13.90
C LEU A 214 -13.28 11.39 12.65
N PHE A 215 -14.52 10.94 12.83
CA PHE A 215 -15.41 10.60 11.72
C PHE A 215 -16.30 11.75 11.23
N GLU A 216 -16.02 12.99 11.64
CA GLU A 216 -16.83 14.17 11.35
C GLU A 216 -17.08 14.43 9.85
N GLU A 217 -16.23 13.88 8.97
CA GLU A 217 -16.28 14.07 7.52
C GLU A 217 -16.73 12.83 6.73
N MET A 218 -17.09 11.72 7.39
CA MET A 218 -17.63 10.53 6.70
C MET A 218 -19.12 10.72 6.36
N ASN A 219 -19.60 9.99 5.34
CA ASN A 219 -20.95 10.16 4.78
C ASN A 219 -22.11 10.02 5.78
N ASP A 220 -21.97 9.22 6.83
CA ASP A 220 -22.95 9.12 7.93
C ASP A 220 -22.45 9.75 9.24
N GLY A 221 -21.17 10.11 9.31
CA GLY A 221 -20.53 10.70 10.48
C GLY A 221 -20.47 9.79 11.72
N LEU A 222 -20.80 8.50 11.59
CA LEU A 222 -20.95 7.60 12.73
C LEU A 222 -19.71 6.72 12.94
N PRO A 223 -19.22 6.55 14.18
CA PRO A 223 -18.09 5.68 14.50
C PRO A 223 -18.41 4.18 14.47
N TYR A 224 -19.65 3.81 14.14
CA TYR A 224 -20.15 2.44 14.12
C TYR A 224 -21.10 2.23 12.94
N TYR A 225 -21.42 0.98 12.65
CA TYR A 225 -22.47 0.59 11.70
C TYR A 225 -23.26 -0.61 12.23
N LEU A 226 -24.42 -0.87 11.62
CA LEU A 226 -25.23 -2.07 11.86
C LEU A 226 -24.98 -3.06 10.72
N ASP A 227 -24.78 -4.33 11.05
CA ASP A 227 -24.78 -5.38 10.05
C ASP A 227 -26.22 -5.79 9.65
N ASN A 228 -26.35 -6.85 8.85
CA ASN A 228 -27.66 -7.33 8.39
C ASN A 228 -28.50 -7.99 9.49
N ASP A 229 -27.89 -8.32 10.63
CA ASP A 229 -28.52 -8.98 11.78
C ASP A 229 -28.81 -7.96 12.92
N ASP A 230 -28.77 -6.66 12.61
CA ASP A 230 -28.94 -5.55 13.56
C ASP A 230 -27.90 -5.54 14.69
N ILE A 231 -26.71 -6.09 14.45
CA ILE A 231 -25.60 -6.09 15.41
C ILE A 231 -24.74 -4.84 15.17
N PHE A 232 -24.43 -4.11 16.25
CA PHE A 232 -23.56 -2.95 16.20
C PHE A 232 -22.10 -3.37 16.08
N TYR A 233 -21.41 -2.86 15.06
CA TYR A 233 -19.96 -3.00 14.90
C TYR A 233 -19.30 -1.64 14.93
N SER A 234 -18.18 -1.55 15.64
CA SER A 234 -17.29 -0.41 15.49
C SER A 234 -16.71 -0.37 14.08
N ARG A 235 -16.55 0.82 13.50
CA ARG A 235 -15.85 0.98 12.21
C ARG A 235 -14.36 0.71 12.31
N SER A 236 -13.79 0.81 13.49
CA SER A 236 -12.36 0.67 13.74
C SER A 236 -12.09 0.21 15.17
N ILE A 237 -11.07 -0.61 15.38
CA ILE A 237 -10.61 -0.98 16.71
C ILE A 237 -10.10 0.24 17.50
N MET A 238 -9.74 1.31 16.79
CA MET A 238 -9.24 2.57 17.34
C MET A 238 -10.37 3.48 17.86
N VAL A 239 -11.62 3.04 17.72
CA VAL A 239 -12.80 3.71 18.26
C VAL A 239 -13.11 3.12 19.61
N THR A 240 -13.05 3.96 20.65
CA THR A 240 -13.30 3.52 22.02
C THR A 240 -14.39 4.38 22.68
N PRO A 241 -15.08 3.84 23.70
CA PRO A 241 -16.03 4.61 24.50
C PRO A 241 -15.42 5.86 25.16
N GLU A 242 -14.11 5.87 25.38
CA GLU A 242 -13.35 7.00 25.91
C GLU A 242 -13.40 8.21 24.95
N VAL A 243 -13.29 7.96 23.64
CA VAL A 243 -13.36 9.00 22.60
C VAL A 243 -14.80 9.28 22.19
N TYR A 244 -15.61 8.23 22.10
CA TYR A 244 -17.00 8.28 21.67
C TYR A 244 -17.94 7.74 22.76
N PRO A 245 -18.27 8.56 23.79
CA PRO A 245 -19.06 8.10 24.94
C PRO A 245 -20.51 7.75 24.61
N PHE A 246 -20.96 8.02 23.38
CA PHE A 246 -22.29 7.70 22.89
C PHE A 246 -22.37 6.38 22.11
N LEU A 247 -21.28 5.60 22.05
CA LEU A 247 -21.30 4.28 21.42
C LEU A 247 -22.33 3.35 22.09
N PRO A 248 -23.08 2.57 21.31
CA PRO A 248 -23.96 1.54 21.86
C PRO A 248 -23.19 0.56 22.75
N SER A 249 -23.77 0.17 23.88
CA SER A 249 -23.11 -0.74 24.84
C SER A 249 -22.84 -2.14 24.31
N GLU A 250 -23.58 -2.55 23.27
CA GLU A 250 -23.46 -3.87 22.62
C GLU A 250 -22.59 -3.83 21.36
N THR A 251 -21.85 -2.74 21.14
CA THR A 251 -20.94 -2.62 19.99
C THR A 251 -19.86 -3.69 20.07
N ILE A 252 -19.70 -4.44 18.98
CA ILE A 252 -18.60 -5.38 18.78
C ILE A 252 -17.42 -4.59 18.22
N TYR A 253 -16.24 -4.85 18.78
CA TYR A 253 -15.01 -4.22 18.35
C TYR A 253 -14.02 -5.29 17.88
N THR A 254 -13.46 -5.05 16.70
CA THR A 254 -12.47 -5.91 16.06
C THR A 254 -11.58 -5.04 15.19
N VAL A 255 -10.39 -5.52 14.84
CA VAL A 255 -9.61 -4.95 13.75
C VAL A 255 -10.44 -5.06 12.48
N THR A 256 -10.63 -3.94 11.77
CA THR A 256 -11.44 -3.87 10.54
C THR A 256 -10.55 -3.60 9.32
N ASP A 257 -11.12 -3.76 8.13
CA ASP A 257 -10.45 -3.36 6.88
C ASP A 257 -10.07 -1.87 6.86
N TYR A 258 -10.77 -1.01 7.62
CA TYR A 258 -10.43 0.40 7.75
C TYR A 258 -9.12 0.60 8.52
N ASP A 259 -8.94 -0.13 9.63
CA ASP A 259 -7.71 -0.13 10.42
C ASP A 259 -6.52 -0.64 9.59
N VAL A 260 -6.71 -1.78 8.93
CA VAL A 260 -5.68 -2.42 8.11
C VAL A 260 -5.27 -1.51 6.96
N ARG A 261 -6.24 -0.91 6.25
CA ARG A 261 -5.96 0.04 5.17
C ARG A 261 -5.20 1.26 5.68
N ALA A 262 -5.54 1.77 6.85
CA ALA A 262 -4.82 2.89 7.45
C ALA A 262 -3.33 2.55 7.62
N VAL A 263 -3.00 1.39 8.21
CA VAL A 263 -1.63 0.88 8.37
C VAL A 263 -0.94 0.66 7.01
N VAL A 264 -1.63 0.06 6.04
CA VAL A 264 -1.08 -0.15 4.69
C VAL A 264 -0.80 1.19 3.99
N ASN A 265 -1.60 2.22 4.22
CA ASN A 265 -1.32 3.55 3.67
C ASN A 265 -0.15 4.26 4.37
N LEU A 266 0.11 3.97 5.66
CA LEU A 266 1.32 4.43 6.37
C LEU A 266 2.59 3.81 5.81
N TYR A 267 2.59 2.49 5.58
CA TYR A 267 3.81 1.72 5.31
C TYR A 267 3.91 1.15 3.89
N GLY A 268 2.86 1.32 3.07
CA GLY A 268 2.74 0.63 1.78
C GLY A 268 2.44 -0.86 1.98
N GLY A 269 2.96 -1.69 1.08
CA GLY A 269 2.78 -3.15 1.15
C GLY A 269 3.62 -3.86 2.23
N GLY A 270 4.20 -3.14 3.20
CA GLY A 270 5.01 -3.72 4.28
C GLY A 270 5.89 -2.72 5.02
N ILE A 271 6.21 -3.00 6.28
CA ILE A 271 7.17 -2.21 7.07
C ILE A 271 8.61 -2.59 6.67
N SER A 272 9.03 -2.18 5.48
CA SER A 272 10.34 -2.58 4.96
C SER A 272 11.48 -1.97 5.79
N ASN A 273 12.52 -2.77 6.06
CA ASN A 273 13.84 -2.31 6.53
C ASN A 273 14.57 -1.36 5.55
N THR A 274 13.99 -1.12 4.37
CA THR A 274 14.51 -0.12 3.44
C THR A 274 13.95 1.24 3.85
N PRO A 275 14.81 2.22 4.21
CA PRO A 275 14.34 3.58 4.44
C PRO A 275 13.54 4.01 3.20
N ILE A 276 12.49 4.81 3.41
CA ILE A 276 11.54 5.34 2.43
C ILE A 276 12.31 6.16 1.36
N PHE A 277 13.08 5.47 0.54
CA PHE A 277 13.79 5.96 -0.61
C PHE A 277 12.97 5.61 -1.85
N PHE A 278 12.04 4.66 -1.80
CA PHE A 278 11.25 4.27 -2.97
C PHE A 278 10.33 5.38 -3.51
N GLY A 279 9.75 6.22 -2.65
CA GLY A 279 8.98 7.38 -3.12
C GLY A 279 9.85 8.36 -3.90
N TYR A 280 10.94 8.84 -3.27
CA TYR A 280 11.88 9.77 -3.91
C TYR A 280 12.65 9.17 -5.09
N LEU A 281 13.02 7.89 -5.02
CA LEU A 281 13.72 7.18 -6.08
C LEU A 281 12.78 6.96 -7.27
N ASN A 282 11.50 6.65 -7.06
CA ASN A 282 10.52 6.59 -8.14
C ASN A 282 10.34 7.96 -8.81
N TYR A 283 10.25 9.05 -8.04
CA TYR A 283 10.25 10.40 -8.60
C TYR A 283 11.53 10.72 -9.38
N ILE A 284 12.70 10.36 -8.86
CA ILE A 284 13.99 10.58 -9.53
C ILE A 284 14.09 9.73 -10.81
N ILE A 285 13.62 8.48 -10.81
CA ILE A 285 13.59 7.60 -11.97
C ILE A 285 12.64 8.18 -13.03
N VAL A 286 11.43 8.58 -12.65
CA VAL A 286 10.46 9.20 -13.57
C VAL A 286 11.01 10.50 -14.16
N ILE A 287 11.57 11.38 -13.33
CA ILE A 287 12.21 12.63 -13.79
C ILE A 287 13.39 12.31 -14.72
N SER A 288 14.21 11.32 -14.40
CA SER A 288 15.36 10.92 -15.23
C SER A 288 14.93 10.36 -16.58
N ILE A 289 13.85 9.55 -16.61
CA ILE A 289 13.25 9.04 -17.85
C ILE A 289 12.68 10.20 -18.68
N LEU A 290 11.96 11.14 -18.06
CA LEU A 290 11.40 12.30 -18.74
C LEU A 290 12.51 13.21 -19.31
N LEU A 291 13.55 13.50 -18.53
CA LEU A 291 14.71 14.28 -19.00
C LEU A 291 15.48 13.55 -20.11
N GLY A 292 15.64 12.24 -19.99
CA GLY A 292 16.25 11.38 -21.01
C GLY A 292 15.47 11.43 -22.33
N LEU A 293 14.14 11.34 -22.27
CA LEU A 293 13.26 11.46 -23.43
C LEU A 293 13.36 12.86 -24.06
N VAL A 294 13.31 13.93 -23.26
CA VAL A 294 13.45 15.32 -23.75
C VAL A 294 14.80 15.52 -24.44
N TYR A 295 15.90 15.06 -23.85
CA TYR A 295 17.24 15.15 -24.45
C TYR A 295 17.33 14.37 -25.77
N PHE A 296 16.78 13.15 -25.82
CA PHE A 296 16.81 12.32 -27.02
C PHE A 296 15.98 12.90 -28.16
N VAL A 297 14.84 13.51 -27.83
CA VAL A 297 13.99 14.22 -28.80
C VAL A 297 14.71 15.46 -29.32
N ASN A 298 15.29 16.30 -28.45
CA ASN A 298 16.00 17.51 -28.87
C ASN A 298 17.23 17.21 -29.74
N LYS A 299 18.00 16.16 -29.43
CA LYS A 299 19.23 15.84 -30.18
C LYS A 299 18.98 15.21 -31.57
N LYS A 300 17.77 14.71 -31.84
CA LYS A 300 17.37 14.14 -33.14
C LYS A 300 16.57 15.08 -34.04
N ILE A 301 16.45 16.35 -33.64
CA ILE A 301 15.87 17.44 -34.44
C ILE A 301 17.03 18.31 -34.97
N PRO A 302 17.60 18.03 -36.15
CA PRO A 302 18.20 19.06 -36.99
C PRO A 302 17.12 19.89 -37.69
#